data_AF-A0A2T6IG89-F1
#
_entry.id   AF-A0A2T6IG89-F1
#
_cell.length_a   1.000
_cell.length_b   1.000
_cell.length_c   1.000
_cell.angle_alpha   90.00
_cell.angle_beta   90.00
_cell.angle_gamma   90.00
#
_symmetry.space_group_name_H-M   'P 1'
#
loop_
_entity.id
_entity.type
_entity.pdbx_description
1 polymer ?
#
loop_
_entity_poly.entity_id
_entity_poly.type
_entity_poly.pdbx_seq_one_letter_code
_entity_poly.pdbx_strand_id
1 'polypeptide(L)'
;MKTPSFFSRLLRRNPLPEEREWRVTLNGPQLLPACGNRVVTSKYTLWNFPFKNFWEQLHRISNMYFFFIGFLQCIPQISGTGGLPTIGMPLSVVLICNGVKDAVEDYRRHQADDVENGQICQLVGRGPPPASSSPLVSLRTRLFHFLCPRRSRASSSPPSSPSSARSSARSSAPSASPLSPFPWESVELGDIVVCFRDDFFPADLLLLASADPNGVAFIETAGLDGEGNMKVKQLQKDLALWIGHQPHAANLSASAGTRASAASPPAALLAALQEIGTLSGSLCCDWPNRDLLRCDGILTVSRRRRQEPARGNGAEEEAAAVGSCRTGDASRVQRGDAHGPNGDSEERQVPVNIDNMLLRGCRLRNTDWIVGLAVYTGDNTKIQL
;
A
#
# COMPACT_ATOMS: atom_id res chain seq x y z
N MET A 1 -16.47 -44.76 -18.47
CA MET A 1 -16.30 -43.43 -17.84
C MET A 1 -17.25 -43.33 -16.66
N LYS A 2 -16.78 -43.59 -15.44
CA LYS A 2 -17.59 -43.40 -14.23
C LYS A 2 -17.58 -41.91 -13.90
N THR A 3 -18.74 -41.28 -13.90
CA THR A 3 -18.91 -39.94 -13.33
C THR A 3 -18.44 -39.98 -11.87
N PRO A 4 -17.60 -39.04 -11.43
CA PRO A 4 -17.17 -39.00 -10.04
C PRO A 4 -18.39 -38.81 -9.14
N SER A 5 -18.50 -39.66 -8.10
CA SER A 5 -19.65 -39.67 -7.20
C SER A 5 -19.83 -38.32 -6.52
N PHE A 6 -21.07 -37.95 -6.18
CA PHE A 6 -21.39 -36.74 -5.42
C PHE A 6 -20.52 -36.58 -4.16
N PHE A 7 -20.18 -37.71 -3.52
CA PHE A 7 -19.26 -37.76 -2.37
C PHE A 7 -17.83 -37.33 -2.69
N SER A 8 -17.31 -37.59 -3.89
CA SER A 8 -15.99 -37.10 -4.32
C SER A 8 -15.96 -35.60 -4.61
N ARG A 9 -17.13 -34.99 -4.93
CA ARG A 9 -17.30 -33.53 -4.97
C ARG A 9 -17.42 -32.93 -3.56
N LEU A 10 -18.05 -33.65 -2.62
CA LEU A 10 -18.19 -33.24 -1.22
C LEU A 10 -16.87 -33.36 -0.43
N LEU A 11 -15.98 -34.28 -0.85
CA LEU A 11 -14.65 -34.50 -0.26
C LEU A 11 -13.53 -33.72 -0.96
N ARG A 12 -13.85 -32.85 -1.93
CA ARG A 12 -12.94 -31.73 -2.22
C ARG A 12 -12.99 -30.82 -1.00
N ARG A 13 -12.09 -31.08 -0.05
CA ARG A 13 -11.64 -30.06 0.89
C ARG A 13 -11.33 -28.83 0.04
N ASN A 14 -12.11 -27.77 0.19
CA ASN A 14 -11.57 -26.45 -0.07
C ASN A 14 -10.24 -26.40 0.69
N PRO A 15 -9.11 -26.08 0.05
CA PRO A 15 -7.84 -25.99 0.75
C PRO A 15 -8.05 -25.09 1.98
N LEU A 16 -7.61 -25.60 3.13
CA LEU A 16 -7.74 -24.92 4.41
C LEU A 16 -7.11 -23.51 4.28
N PRO A 17 -7.62 -22.49 4.98
CA PRO A 17 -7.08 -21.13 4.89
C PRO A 17 -5.57 -21.03 5.20
N GLU A 18 -4.97 -22.01 5.87
CA GLU A 18 -3.52 -22.12 6.13
C GLU A 18 -2.66 -22.47 4.89
N GLU A 19 -3.22 -22.96 3.79
CA GLU A 19 -2.45 -23.32 2.57
C GLU A 19 -2.40 -22.21 1.52
N ARG A 20 -2.92 -21.02 1.80
CA ARG A 20 -2.83 -19.90 0.84
C ARG A 20 -1.44 -19.30 0.92
N GLU A 21 -0.64 -19.45 -0.12
CA GLU A 21 0.59 -18.64 -0.26
C GLU A 21 0.21 -17.16 -0.36
N TRP A 22 1.04 -16.25 0.15
CA TRP A 22 0.83 -14.81 -0.07
C TRP A 22 1.09 -14.51 -1.55
N ARG A 23 0.01 -14.50 -2.33
CA ARG A 23 0.06 -14.37 -3.78
C ARG A 23 -0.55 -13.05 -4.22
N VAL A 24 0.29 -12.18 -4.78
CA VAL A 24 -0.12 -10.88 -5.35
C VAL A 24 -0.08 -10.99 -6.87
N THR A 25 -1.18 -10.69 -7.55
CA THR A 25 -1.25 -10.73 -9.02
C THR A 25 -0.89 -9.37 -9.62
N LEU A 26 -0.11 -9.37 -10.70
CA LEU A 26 0.25 -8.17 -11.45
C LEU A 26 -0.73 -8.00 -12.62
N ASN A 27 -1.36 -6.81 -12.71
CA ASN A 27 -2.37 -6.47 -13.73
C ASN A 27 -3.55 -7.46 -13.79
N GLY A 28 -3.93 -8.06 -12.66
CA GLY A 28 -5.00 -9.06 -12.57
C GLY A 28 -5.84 -8.93 -11.29
N PRO A 29 -6.93 -9.71 -11.16
CA PRO A 29 -7.72 -9.74 -9.95
C PRO A 29 -6.93 -10.37 -8.80
N GLN A 30 -7.03 -9.79 -7.60
CA GLN A 30 -6.40 -10.34 -6.40
C GLN A 30 -7.24 -11.49 -5.83
N LEU A 31 -6.55 -12.56 -5.41
CA LEU A 31 -7.18 -13.71 -4.73
C LEU A 31 -7.24 -13.52 -3.21
N LEU A 32 -6.39 -12.64 -2.69
CA LEU A 32 -6.37 -12.26 -1.28
C LEU A 32 -7.54 -11.31 -0.98
N PRO A 33 -8.07 -11.33 0.27
CA PRO A 33 -9.07 -10.36 0.67
C PRO A 33 -8.50 -8.94 0.52
N ALA A 34 -9.35 -7.99 0.14
CA ALA A 34 -8.97 -6.60 0.03
C ALA A 34 -8.39 -6.10 1.36
N CYS A 35 -7.14 -5.70 1.34
CA CYS A 35 -6.43 -5.14 2.49
C CYS A 35 -6.31 -3.63 2.27
N GLY A 36 -7.01 -2.84 3.08
CA GLY A 36 -6.90 -1.38 3.03
C GLY A 36 -5.52 -0.91 3.50
N ASN A 37 -5.07 0.25 3.03
CA ASN A 37 -3.76 0.81 3.40
C ASN A 37 -3.81 1.88 4.50
N ARG A 38 -4.96 2.02 5.16
CA ARG A 38 -5.15 2.95 6.27
C ARG A 38 -4.39 2.48 7.50
N VAL A 39 -3.56 3.35 8.06
CA VAL A 39 -2.83 3.10 9.31
C VAL A 39 -3.48 3.82 10.48
N VAL A 40 -3.53 3.14 11.63
CA VAL A 40 -4.10 3.67 12.88
C VAL A 40 -3.10 3.41 14.00
N THR A 41 -2.41 4.45 14.44
CA THR A 41 -1.47 4.40 15.58
C THR A 41 -2.12 4.85 16.89
N SER A 42 -3.32 5.44 16.81
CA SER A 42 -4.09 5.81 17.99
C SER A 42 -4.59 4.61 18.79
N LYS A 43 -4.55 4.72 20.11
CA LYS A 43 -4.91 3.64 21.03
C LYS A 43 -6.37 3.68 21.44
N TYR A 44 -6.94 4.89 21.44
CA TYR A 44 -8.27 5.14 21.94
C TYR A 44 -9.18 5.65 20.83
N THR A 45 -10.47 5.44 21.01
CA THR A 45 -11.53 6.16 20.32
C THR A 45 -12.19 7.08 21.33
N LEU A 46 -12.91 8.10 20.86
CA LEU A 46 -13.60 9.03 21.76
C LEU A 46 -14.52 8.32 22.77
N TRP A 47 -15.11 7.19 22.37
CA TRP A 47 -15.99 6.38 23.22
C TRP A 47 -15.24 5.46 24.18
N ASN A 48 -14.21 4.75 23.70
CA ASN A 48 -13.49 3.79 24.54
C ASN A 48 -12.49 4.47 25.49
N PHE A 49 -12.10 5.72 25.21
CA PHE A 49 -11.11 6.47 25.97
C PHE A 49 -11.38 6.46 27.47
N PRO A 50 -12.52 6.96 27.99
CA PRO A 50 -12.72 7.07 29.44
C PRO A 50 -12.63 5.72 30.15
N PHE A 51 -13.17 4.65 29.56
CA PHE A 51 -13.16 3.33 30.18
C PHE A 51 -11.80 2.64 30.09
N LYS A 52 -11.19 2.62 28.89
CA LYS A 52 -9.92 1.96 28.64
C LYS A 52 -8.78 2.67 29.35
N ASN A 53 -8.73 4.00 29.28
CA ASN A 53 -7.73 4.80 29.98
C ASN A 53 -7.85 4.64 31.51
N PHE A 54 -9.06 4.69 32.07
CA PHE A 54 -9.26 4.49 33.50
C PHE A 54 -8.81 3.11 33.97
N TRP A 55 -9.16 2.06 33.22
CA TRP A 55 -8.75 0.69 33.51
C TRP A 55 -7.23 0.54 33.50
N GLU A 56 -6.56 1.08 32.48
CA GLU A 56 -5.09 1.06 32.37
C GLU A 56 -4.40 1.85 33.49
N GLN A 57 -4.96 2.99 33.90
CA GLN A 57 -4.42 3.75 35.01
C GLN A 57 -4.61 3.02 36.35
N LEU A 58 -5.71 2.30 36.57
CA LEU A 58 -5.92 1.50 37.78
C LEU A 58 -5.00 0.28 37.87
N HIS A 59 -4.62 -0.32 36.74
CA HIS A 59 -3.70 -1.48 36.71
C HIS A 59 -2.24 -1.12 37.00
N ARG A 60 -1.92 0.15 37.23
CA ARG A 60 -0.61 0.55 37.73
C ARG A 60 -0.52 0.24 39.22
N ILE A 61 0.53 -0.46 39.65
CA ILE A 61 0.72 -0.94 41.03
C ILE A 61 0.47 0.16 42.08
N SER A 62 1.00 1.37 41.87
CA SER A 62 0.78 2.50 42.79
C SER A 62 -0.69 2.94 42.87
N ASN A 63 -1.38 3.04 41.73
CA ASN A 63 -2.77 3.46 41.67
C ASN A 63 -3.69 2.38 42.25
N MET A 64 -3.38 1.10 42.01
CA MET A 64 -4.07 -0.04 42.61
C MET A 64 -3.98 -0.02 44.14
N TYR A 65 -2.80 0.29 44.70
CA TYR A 65 -2.62 0.45 46.14
C TYR A 65 -3.50 1.57 46.70
N PHE A 66 -3.45 2.78 46.12
CA PHE A 66 -4.25 3.91 46.60
C PHE A 66 -5.76 3.68 46.43
N PHE A 67 -6.15 3.00 45.35
CA PHE A 67 -7.54 2.61 45.12
C PHE A 67 -8.03 1.63 46.19
N PHE A 68 -7.23 0.62 46.53
CA PHE A 68 -7.58 -0.35 47.57
C PHE A 68 -7.64 0.28 48.96
N ILE A 69 -6.67 1.12 49.31
CA ILE A 69 -6.70 1.87 50.58
C ILE A 69 -7.91 2.81 50.63
N GLY A 70 -8.23 3.50 49.53
CA GLY A 70 -9.43 4.33 49.45
C GLY A 70 -10.71 3.52 49.61
N PHE A 71 -10.78 2.33 49.02
CA PHE A 71 -11.90 1.41 49.16
C PHE A 71 -12.08 0.94 50.61
N LEU A 72 -10.99 0.59 51.31
CA LEU A 72 -11.04 0.24 52.73
C LEU A 72 -11.49 1.43 53.60
N GLN A 73 -11.10 2.66 53.25
CA GLN A 73 -11.52 3.86 53.98
C GLN A 73 -13.02 4.17 53.87
N CYS A 74 -13.72 3.62 52.87
CA CYS A 74 -15.18 3.75 52.71
C CYS A 74 -15.97 2.93 53.74
N ILE A 75 -15.33 1.95 54.41
CA ILE A 75 -15.98 1.11 55.42
C ILE A 75 -15.82 1.80 56.78
N PRO A 76 -16.89 2.40 57.35
CA PRO A 76 -16.78 3.22 58.57
C PRO A 76 -16.35 2.43 59.82
N GLN A 77 -16.48 1.10 59.81
CA GLN A 77 -16.10 0.24 60.93
C GLN A 77 -14.58 0.00 61.03
N ILE A 78 -13.84 0.12 59.92
CA ILE A 78 -12.38 -0.11 59.87
C ILE A 78 -11.61 1.19 59.64
N SER A 79 -12.31 2.27 59.31
CA SER A 79 -11.72 3.53 58.89
C SER A 79 -11.80 4.58 59.99
N GLY A 80 -10.66 5.21 60.32
CA GLY A 80 -10.59 6.33 61.25
C GLY A 80 -11.20 7.64 60.73
N THR A 81 -11.62 7.69 59.46
CA THR A 81 -12.17 8.89 58.80
C THR A 81 -13.70 8.86 58.67
N GLY A 82 -14.39 7.98 59.40
CA GLY A 82 -15.86 7.94 59.41
C GLY A 82 -16.50 7.52 58.08
N GLY A 83 -15.77 6.74 57.26
CA GLY A 83 -16.25 6.29 55.95
C GLY A 83 -15.96 7.24 54.79
N LEU A 84 -15.27 8.37 55.01
CA LEU A 84 -14.84 9.26 53.92
C LEU A 84 -13.45 8.86 53.38
N PRO A 85 -13.33 8.53 52.08
CA PRO A 85 -12.05 8.19 51.47
C PRO A 85 -11.20 9.45 51.20
N THR A 86 -10.43 9.88 52.20
CA THR A 86 -9.54 11.05 52.10
C THR A 86 -8.53 10.96 50.97
N ILE A 87 -8.07 9.75 50.63
CA ILE A 87 -7.16 9.48 49.51
C ILE A 87 -7.83 9.58 48.13
N GLY A 88 -9.17 9.49 48.07
CA GLY A 88 -9.92 9.53 46.81
C GLY A 88 -9.81 10.88 46.10
N MET A 89 -9.73 11.98 46.85
CA MET A 89 -9.58 13.32 46.26
C MET A 89 -8.19 13.49 45.60
N PRO A 90 -7.05 13.23 46.27
CA PRO A 90 -5.74 13.23 45.62
C PRO A 90 -5.65 12.25 44.44
N LEU A 91 -6.18 11.03 44.59
CA LEU A 91 -6.14 10.02 43.54
C LEU A 91 -6.93 10.46 42.31
N SER A 92 -8.13 11.02 42.47
CA SER A 92 -8.93 11.49 41.34
C SER A 92 -8.24 12.63 40.59
N VAL A 93 -7.62 13.59 41.29
CA VAL A 93 -6.84 14.67 40.65
C VAL A 93 -5.69 14.10 39.82
N VAL A 94 -4.93 13.16 40.37
CA VAL A 94 -3.80 12.53 39.64
C VAL A 94 -4.28 11.75 38.43
N LEU A 95 -5.35 10.95 38.56
CA LEU A 95 -5.93 10.19 37.45
C LEU A 95 -6.46 11.12 36.35
N ILE A 96 -7.13 12.22 36.72
CA ILE A 96 -7.63 13.21 35.76
C ILE A 96 -6.46 13.88 35.02
N CYS A 97 -5.44 14.37 35.72
CA CYS A 97 -4.28 15.00 35.09
C CYS A 97 -3.56 14.07 34.10
N ASN A 98 -3.35 12.80 34.49
CA ASN A 98 -2.75 11.80 33.62
C ASN A 98 -3.67 11.49 32.43
N GLY A 99 -4.98 11.34 32.66
CA GLY A 99 -5.95 11.12 31.60
C GLY A 99 -5.98 12.26 30.58
N VAL A 100 -5.91 13.52 31.02
CA VAL A 100 -5.82 14.67 30.10
C VAL A 100 -4.55 14.61 29.27
N LYS A 101 -3.41 14.28 29.88
CA LYS A 101 -2.15 14.11 29.14
C LYS A 101 -2.28 13.01 28.08
N ASP A 102 -2.79 11.85 28.48
CA ASP A 102 -2.96 10.68 27.61
C ASP A 102 -3.94 10.99 26.45
N ALA A 103 -5.00 11.75 26.72
CA ALA A 103 -5.96 12.22 25.71
C ALA A 103 -5.31 13.18 24.70
N VAL A 104 -4.51 14.15 25.17
CA VAL A 104 -3.81 15.10 24.30
C VAL A 104 -2.78 14.39 23.43
N GLU A 105 -2.06 13.43 23.99
CA GLU A 105 -1.10 12.62 23.24
C GLU A 105 -1.80 11.78 22.17
N ASP A 106 -2.88 11.08 22.51
CA ASP A 106 -3.61 10.24 21.58
C ASP A 106 -4.36 11.07 20.50
N TYR A 107 -4.80 12.28 20.83
CA TYR A 107 -5.36 13.21 19.84
C TYR A 107 -4.30 13.68 18.82
N ARG A 108 -3.04 13.83 19.24
CA ARG A 108 -1.93 14.12 18.30
C ARG A 108 -1.65 12.93 17.39
N ARG A 109 -1.79 11.69 17.89
CA ARG A 109 -1.64 10.48 17.06
C ARG A 109 -2.72 10.40 15.98
N HIS A 110 -3.99 10.65 16.32
CA HIS A 110 -5.05 10.74 15.32
C HIS A 110 -4.77 11.78 14.24
N GLN A 111 -4.28 12.97 14.62
CA GLN A 111 -3.91 14.00 13.64
C GLN A 111 -2.75 13.56 12.74
N ALA A 112 -1.75 12.88 13.29
CA ALA A 112 -0.64 12.35 12.52
C ALA A 112 -1.12 11.25 11.54
N ASP A 113 -1.96 10.33 12.00
CA ASP A 113 -2.56 9.28 11.18
C ASP A 113 -3.39 9.87 10.03
N ASP A 114 -4.23 10.88 10.30
CA ASP A 114 -5.04 11.54 9.27
C ASP A 114 -4.16 12.24 8.21
N VAL A 115 -3.05 12.85 8.64
CA VAL A 115 -2.08 13.48 7.73
C VAL A 115 -1.37 12.44 6.88
N GLU A 116 -0.92 11.34 7.46
CA GLU A 116 -0.22 10.26 6.75
C GLU A 116 -1.14 9.55 5.75
N ASN A 117 -2.33 9.14 6.18
CA ASN A 117 -3.31 8.47 5.33
C ASN A 117 -3.80 9.38 4.18
N GLY A 118 -3.81 10.70 4.40
CA GLY A 118 -4.18 11.70 3.42
C GLY A 118 -3.07 12.12 2.44
N GLN A 119 -1.84 11.59 2.58
CA GLN A 119 -0.77 11.86 1.62
C GLN A 119 -1.14 11.31 0.23
N ILE A 120 -0.67 11.96 -0.84
CA ILE A 120 -1.00 11.59 -2.22
C ILE A 120 0.13 10.73 -2.80
N CYS A 121 -0.25 9.66 -3.50
CA CYS A 121 0.63 8.85 -4.33
C CYS A 121 0.07 8.78 -5.76
N GLN A 122 0.93 8.42 -6.72
CA GLN A 122 0.52 8.24 -8.12
C GLN A 122 0.29 6.76 -8.40
N LEU A 123 -0.92 6.41 -8.84
CA LEU A 123 -1.27 5.05 -9.23
C LEU A 123 -1.40 4.94 -10.74
N VAL A 124 -1.11 3.76 -11.28
CA VAL A 124 -1.19 3.46 -12.71
C VAL A 124 -2.46 2.67 -12.99
N GLY A 125 -3.18 3.02 -14.06
CA GLY A 125 -4.29 2.21 -14.57
C GLY A 125 -5.60 2.29 -13.78
N ARG A 126 -5.63 3.01 -12.64
CA ARG A 126 -6.88 3.37 -11.97
C ARG A 126 -7.51 4.59 -12.65
N GLY A 127 -8.79 4.46 -12.99
CA GLY A 127 -9.61 5.60 -13.42
C GLY A 127 -9.58 6.72 -12.38
N PRO A 128 -9.84 7.98 -12.77
CA PRO A 128 -9.80 9.09 -11.82
C PRO A 128 -10.75 8.81 -10.64
N PRO A 129 -10.35 9.15 -9.40
CA PRO A 129 -11.21 8.96 -8.26
C PRO A 129 -12.58 9.61 -8.50
N PRO A 130 -13.69 9.00 -8.07
CA PRO A 130 -15.00 9.64 -8.15
C PRO A 130 -14.93 10.99 -7.43
N ALA A 131 -15.47 12.03 -8.05
CA ALA A 131 -15.32 13.44 -7.64
C ALA A 131 -15.75 13.76 -6.18
N SER A 132 -16.37 12.81 -5.48
CA SER A 132 -16.71 12.87 -4.05
C SER A 132 -15.57 12.54 -3.09
N SER A 133 -14.42 12.07 -3.59
CA SER A 133 -13.27 11.60 -2.78
C SER A 133 -12.04 12.51 -2.84
N SER A 134 -12.18 13.74 -3.34
CA SER A 134 -11.14 14.75 -3.11
C SER A 134 -10.87 14.80 -1.61
N PRO A 135 -9.62 14.70 -1.13
CA PRO A 135 -9.36 14.92 0.27
C PRO A 135 -9.89 16.32 0.55
N LEU A 136 -10.91 16.41 1.40
CA LEU A 136 -11.19 17.65 2.09
C LEU A 136 -9.92 17.90 2.89
N VAL A 137 -8.94 18.55 2.25
CA VAL A 137 -7.82 19.20 2.89
C VAL A 137 -8.46 20.20 3.81
N SER A 138 -8.73 19.68 5.00
CA SER A 138 -8.92 20.31 6.26
C SER A 138 -9.16 21.81 6.16
N LEU A 139 -10.44 22.21 6.28
CA LEU A 139 -10.79 23.54 6.76
C LEU A 139 -10.04 23.91 8.06
N ARG A 140 -9.44 22.94 8.78
CA ARG A 140 -8.60 23.21 9.97
C ARG A 140 -7.23 23.81 9.62
N THR A 141 -6.70 23.63 8.40
CA THR A 141 -5.46 24.31 7.98
C THR A 141 -5.68 25.82 7.80
N ARG A 142 -6.91 26.27 7.52
CA ARG A 142 -7.28 27.69 7.57
C ARG A 142 -7.52 28.23 8.99
N LEU A 143 -7.93 27.36 9.92
CA LEU A 143 -8.07 27.76 11.33
C LEU A 143 -6.71 27.94 12.02
N PHE A 144 -5.69 27.18 11.61
CA PHE A 144 -4.34 27.30 12.19
C PHE A 144 -3.60 28.58 11.77
N HIS A 145 -4.00 29.21 10.66
CA HIS A 145 -3.51 30.54 10.27
C HIS A 145 -4.31 31.69 10.94
N PHE A 146 -5.40 31.39 11.65
CA PHE A 146 -6.23 32.37 12.38
C PHE A 146 -5.74 32.61 13.82
N LEU A 147 -4.94 31.69 14.38
CA LEU A 147 -4.47 31.75 15.77
C LEU A 147 -3.06 32.36 15.93
N CYS A 148 -2.45 32.86 14.85
CA CYS A 148 -1.16 33.58 14.90
C CYS A 148 -1.30 34.96 14.23
N PRO A 149 -1.39 36.07 14.98
CA PRO A 149 -1.47 37.40 14.39
C PRO A 149 -0.07 37.85 13.96
N ARG A 150 0.15 38.07 12.66
CA ARG A 150 1.32 38.82 12.19
C ARG A 150 0.89 40.13 11.54
N ARG A 151 1.49 41.19 12.07
CA ARG A 151 1.15 42.61 11.93
C ARG A 151 1.84 43.24 10.71
N SER A 152 1.17 44.26 10.14
CA SER A 152 1.62 45.26 9.16
C SER A 152 1.54 44.84 7.68
N ARG A 153 1.12 45.67 6.72
CA ARG A 153 0.76 47.10 6.68
C ARG A 153 -0.11 47.31 5.43
N ALA A 154 -1.06 48.24 5.50
CA ALA A 154 -2.01 48.57 4.43
C ALA A 154 -1.41 49.41 3.30
N SER A 155 -1.94 49.25 2.08
CA SER A 155 -2.14 50.33 1.10
C SER A 155 -3.16 49.94 0.01
N SER A 156 -4.24 50.73 -0.08
CA SER A 156 -5.08 51.15 -1.23
C SER A 156 -4.83 50.48 -2.60
N SER A 157 -5.79 50.14 -3.47
CA SER A 157 -7.15 50.62 -3.81
C SER A 157 -7.78 49.66 -4.85
N PRO A 158 -9.10 49.67 -5.15
CA PRO A 158 -9.72 48.70 -6.05
C PRO A 158 -9.69 49.14 -7.53
N PRO A 159 -9.79 48.19 -8.48
CA PRO A 159 -10.59 48.48 -9.67
C PRO A 159 -11.49 47.32 -10.14
N SER A 160 -12.74 47.70 -10.42
CA SER A 160 -13.60 47.31 -11.54
C SER A 160 -13.51 45.92 -12.18
N SER A 161 -14.66 45.26 -12.16
CA SER A 161 -15.12 44.20 -13.09
C SER A 161 -14.84 44.48 -14.58
N PRO A 162 -14.56 43.42 -15.35
CA PRO A 162 -15.14 43.27 -16.69
C PRO A 162 -15.88 41.92 -16.81
N SER A 163 -17.18 41.95 -17.09
CA SER A 163 -17.74 41.73 -18.43
C SER A 163 -17.40 40.38 -19.05
N SER A 164 -18.43 39.53 -19.06
CA SER A 164 -18.68 38.42 -19.96
C SER A 164 -17.89 38.41 -21.27
N ALA A 165 -16.97 37.46 -21.41
CA ALA A 165 -16.56 36.92 -22.69
C ALA A 165 -16.72 35.39 -22.61
N ARG A 166 -17.86 34.90 -23.11
CA ARG A 166 -18.03 33.49 -23.49
C ARG A 166 -17.08 33.24 -24.68
N SER A 167 -15.90 32.72 -24.40
CA SER A 167 -15.16 31.95 -25.40
C SER A 167 -15.44 30.48 -25.14
N SER A 168 -16.24 29.91 -26.03
CA SER A 168 -16.46 28.48 -26.22
C SER A 168 -15.12 27.79 -26.51
N ALA A 169 -14.39 27.45 -25.45
CA ALA A 169 -13.29 26.50 -25.52
C ALA A 169 -13.89 25.09 -25.64
N ARG A 170 -13.90 24.63 -26.88
CA ARG A 170 -14.08 23.24 -27.32
C ARG A 170 -13.54 22.28 -26.26
N SER A 171 -14.40 21.46 -25.67
CA SER A 171 -14.04 20.38 -24.77
C SER A 171 -13.25 19.32 -25.54
N SER A 172 -11.95 19.51 -25.70
CA SER A 172 -11.04 18.39 -25.90
C SER A 172 -11.06 17.59 -24.61
N ALA A 173 -11.56 16.36 -24.67
CA ALA A 173 -11.41 15.40 -23.59
C ALA A 173 -9.96 15.46 -23.07
N PRO A 174 -9.73 15.53 -21.74
CA PRO A 174 -8.37 15.53 -21.23
C PRO A 174 -7.74 14.22 -21.70
N SER A 175 -6.61 14.32 -22.41
CA SER A 175 -5.75 13.18 -22.67
C SER A 175 -5.40 12.59 -21.29
N ALA A 176 -6.06 11.50 -20.92
CA ALA A 176 -5.91 10.92 -19.59
C ALA A 176 -4.43 10.55 -19.40
N SER A 177 -3.75 11.26 -18.49
CA SER A 177 -2.43 10.87 -18.06
C SER A 177 -2.50 9.44 -17.50
N PRO A 178 -1.53 8.56 -17.79
CA PRO A 178 -1.54 7.18 -17.28
C PRO A 178 -1.41 7.10 -15.75
N LEU A 179 -1.08 8.22 -15.12
CA LEU A 179 -0.95 8.41 -13.69
C LEU A 179 -2.17 9.16 -13.16
N SER A 180 -2.73 8.64 -12.08
CA SER A 180 -3.82 9.25 -11.33
C SER A 180 -3.42 9.43 -9.86
N PRO A 181 -3.66 10.63 -9.28
CA PRO A 181 -3.35 10.89 -7.89
C PRO A 181 -4.39 10.27 -6.97
N PHE A 182 -3.94 9.56 -5.94
CA PHE A 182 -4.78 8.89 -4.96
C PHE A 182 -4.23 9.04 -3.54
N PRO A 183 -5.09 9.13 -2.50
CA PRO A 183 -4.63 9.15 -1.11
C PRO A 183 -4.03 7.80 -0.72
N TRP A 184 -3.06 7.82 0.20
CA TRP A 184 -2.35 6.61 0.65
C TRP A 184 -3.29 5.54 1.20
N GLU A 185 -4.37 5.92 1.90
CA GLU A 185 -5.35 4.96 2.42
C GLU A 185 -6.05 4.13 1.34
N SER A 186 -6.10 4.63 0.10
CA SER A 186 -6.79 3.97 -1.01
C SER A 186 -5.91 2.98 -1.78
N VAL A 187 -4.61 2.90 -1.48
CA VAL A 187 -3.71 1.93 -2.11
C VAL A 187 -4.15 0.51 -1.74
N GLU A 188 -4.23 -0.37 -2.72
CA GLU A 188 -4.59 -1.78 -2.53
C GLU A 188 -3.46 -2.70 -2.98
N LEU A 189 -3.57 -3.98 -2.61
CA LEU A 189 -2.63 -5.02 -3.03
C LEU A 189 -2.60 -5.15 -4.56
N GLY A 190 -1.40 -5.19 -5.11
CA GLY A 190 -1.14 -5.31 -6.53
C GLY A 190 -1.33 -4.03 -7.34
N ASP A 191 -1.64 -2.90 -6.70
CA ASP A 191 -1.57 -1.60 -7.36
C ASP A 191 -0.13 -1.29 -7.78
N ILE A 192 0.01 -0.66 -8.94
CA ILE A 192 1.29 -0.15 -9.41
C ILE A 192 1.40 1.32 -8.97
N VAL A 193 2.37 1.58 -8.10
CA VAL A 193 2.65 2.88 -7.51
C VAL A 193 3.88 3.49 -8.18
N VAL A 194 3.79 4.77 -8.53
CA VAL A 194 4.93 5.57 -8.98
C VAL A 194 5.30 6.55 -7.88
N CYS A 195 6.58 6.53 -7.50
CA CYS A 195 7.14 7.45 -6.51
C CYS A 195 8.23 8.28 -7.18
N PHE A 196 8.25 9.58 -6.88
CA PHE A 196 9.27 10.50 -7.39
C PHE A 196 10.35 10.75 -6.34
N ARG A 197 11.42 11.42 -6.77
CA ARG A 197 12.50 11.84 -5.88
C ARG A 197 11.93 12.53 -4.64
N ASP A 198 12.46 12.16 -3.47
CA ASP A 198 12.12 12.72 -2.17
C ASP A 198 10.73 12.34 -1.62
N ASP A 199 9.98 11.49 -2.32
CA ASP A 199 8.71 10.93 -1.83
C ASP A 199 8.94 9.79 -0.83
N PHE A 200 7.99 9.63 0.09
CA PHE A 200 7.90 8.46 0.96
C PHE A 200 7.09 7.34 0.30
N PHE A 201 7.37 6.09 0.67
CA PHE A 201 6.62 4.95 0.16
C PHE A 201 5.32 4.72 0.96
N PRO A 202 4.16 4.62 0.29
CA PRO A 202 2.86 4.48 0.96
C PRO A 202 2.60 3.10 1.57
N ALA A 203 3.30 2.09 1.07
CA ALA A 203 3.12 0.67 1.37
C ALA A 203 4.45 -0.06 1.13
N ASP A 204 4.51 -1.36 1.40
CA ASP A 204 5.69 -2.15 1.04
C ASP A 204 5.61 -2.52 -0.44
N LEU A 205 6.55 -2.02 -1.22
CA LEU A 205 6.56 -2.13 -2.68
C LEU A 205 7.68 -3.07 -3.16
N LEU A 206 7.40 -3.85 -4.20
CA LEU A 206 8.42 -4.54 -4.98
C LEU A 206 8.87 -3.63 -6.12
N LEU A 207 10.18 -3.34 -6.21
CA LEU A 207 10.76 -2.51 -7.25
C LEU A 207 10.62 -3.20 -8.63
N LEU A 208 9.89 -2.55 -9.55
CA LEU A 208 9.69 -3.01 -10.93
C LEU A 208 10.53 -2.23 -11.94
N ALA A 209 10.71 -0.93 -11.75
CA ALA A 209 11.54 -0.08 -12.59
C ALA A 209 12.13 1.09 -11.80
N SER A 210 13.27 1.61 -12.26
CA SER A 210 13.94 2.77 -11.67
C SER A 210 14.37 3.73 -12.78
N ALA A 211 14.50 5.02 -12.45
CA ALA A 211 15.10 6.00 -13.35
C ALA A 211 16.60 5.75 -13.60
N ASP A 212 17.29 5.11 -12.66
CA ASP A 212 18.72 4.82 -12.81
C ASP A 212 18.94 3.70 -13.86
N PRO A 213 19.83 3.87 -14.85
CA PRO A 213 20.03 2.88 -15.92
C PRO A 213 20.53 1.52 -15.41
N ASN A 214 21.12 1.43 -14.22
CA ASN A 214 21.53 0.17 -13.61
C ASN A 214 20.39 -0.52 -12.85
N GLY A 215 19.19 0.07 -12.83
CA GLY A 215 18.03 -0.47 -12.12
C GLY A 215 18.16 -0.32 -10.61
N VAL A 216 18.91 0.68 -10.14
CA VAL A 216 19.17 0.89 -8.71
C VAL A 216 18.26 1.99 -8.16
N ALA A 217 17.79 1.83 -6.92
CA ALA A 217 17.10 2.86 -6.16
C ALA A 217 17.85 3.13 -4.85
N PHE A 218 18.06 4.39 -4.52
CA PHE A 218 18.66 4.79 -3.24
C PHE A 218 17.56 5.20 -2.26
N ILE A 219 17.64 4.68 -1.05
CA ILE A 219 16.57 4.81 -0.07
C ILE A 219 17.15 5.27 1.25
N GLU A 220 16.55 6.28 1.83
CA GLU A 220 16.83 6.73 3.19
C GLU A 220 15.92 5.97 4.16
N THR A 221 16.52 5.22 5.10
CA THR A 221 15.81 4.45 6.13
C THR A 221 15.77 5.14 7.49
N ALA A 222 16.18 6.41 7.58
CA ALA A 222 16.19 7.18 8.81
C ALA A 222 14.84 7.18 9.56
N GLY A 223 13.73 7.04 8.83
CA GLY A 223 12.38 6.92 9.41
C GLY A 223 12.06 5.57 10.06
N LEU A 224 12.82 4.51 9.76
CA LEU A 224 12.59 3.15 10.24
C LEU A 224 13.59 2.73 11.33
N ASP A 225 14.89 2.90 11.07
CA ASP A 225 15.98 2.44 11.95
C ASP A 225 16.85 3.58 12.51
N GLY A 226 16.60 4.82 12.10
CA GLY A 226 17.41 5.98 12.49
C GLY A 226 18.79 6.03 11.84
N GLU A 227 19.09 5.14 10.88
CA GLU A 227 20.33 5.17 10.13
C GLU A 227 20.29 6.32 9.11
N GLY A 228 21.32 7.20 9.14
CA GLY A 228 21.43 8.33 8.20
C GLY A 228 22.01 7.96 6.84
N ASN A 229 22.44 6.70 6.65
CA ASN A 229 23.02 6.26 5.39
C ASN A 229 21.92 5.82 4.41
N MET A 230 22.18 6.03 3.12
CA MET A 230 21.28 5.53 2.08
C MET A 230 21.55 4.05 1.83
N LYS A 231 20.49 3.25 1.82
CA LYS A 231 20.51 1.85 1.41
C LYS A 231 20.24 1.75 -0.08
N VAL A 232 20.92 0.80 -0.72
CA VAL A 232 20.79 0.54 -2.15
C VAL A 232 19.82 -0.62 -2.33
N LYS A 233 18.77 -0.41 -3.12
CA LYS A 233 17.86 -1.48 -3.58
C LYS A 233 18.04 -1.69 -5.06
N GLN A 234 17.96 -2.94 -5.50
CA GLN A 234 18.26 -3.32 -6.87
C GLN A 234 17.03 -3.94 -7.52
N LEU A 235 16.78 -3.55 -8.76
CA LEU A 235 15.84 -4.24 -9.63
C LEU A 235 16.42 -5.60 -10.00
N GLN A 236 15.58 -6.62 -10.02
CA GLN A 236 16.05 -7.94 -10.40
C GLN A 236 16.47 -7.95 -11.88
N LYS A 237 17.67 -8.46 -12.17
CA LYS A 237 18.32 -8.31 -13.49
C LYS A 237 17.49 -8.90 -14.63
N ASP A 238 16.90 -10.06 -14.40
CA ASP A 238 16.07 -10.76 -15.38
C ASP A 238 14.80 -9.97 -15.72
N LEU A 239 14.24 -9.27 -14.72
CA LEU A 239 13.08 -8.38 -14.89
C LEU A 239 13.49 -7.09 -15.62
N ALA A 240 14.63 -6.49 -15.27
CA ALA A 240 15.16 -5.30 -15.92
C ALA A 240 15.36 -5.50 -17.42
N LEU A 241 15.98 -6.63 -17.81
CA LEU A 241 16.17 -7.01 -19.21
C LEU A 241 14.84 -7.14 -19.95
N TRP A 242 13.79 -7.60 -19.26
CA TRP A 242 12.52 -7.89 -19.90
C TRP A 242 11.62 -6.67 -20.07
N ILE A 243 11.70 -5.73 -19.14
CA ILE A 243 11.06 -4.39 -19.25
C ILE A 243 11.80 -3.53 -20.29
N GLY A 244 12.96 -3.97 -20.79
CA GLY A 244 13.76 -3.21 -21.74
C GLY A 244 14.54 -2.08 -21.08
N HIS A 245 14.86 -2.23 -19.79
CA HIS A 245 15.70 -1.30 -19.05
C HIS A 245 17.12 -1.34 -19.65
N GLN A 246 17.41 -0.42 -20.55
CA GLN A 246 18.68 -0.37 -21.28
C GLN A 246 19.75 0.31 -20.40
N PRO A 247 20.83 -0.38 -20.00
CA PRO A 247 21.92 0.21 -19.23
C PRO A 247 22.79 1.21 -20.03
N HIS A 248 22.44 1.51 -21.30
CA HIS A 248 23.33 2.22 -22.23
C HIS A 248 22.75 3.46 -22.96
N ALA A 249 21.56 3.93 -22.61
CA ALA A 249 20.96 5.12 -23.26
C ALA A 249 21.21 6.46 -22.53
N ALA A 250 21.97 6.48 -21.42
CA ALA A 250 22.18 7.70 -20.62
C ALA A 250 23.23 8.67 -21.22
N ASN A 251 24.04 8.25 -22.19
CA ASN A 251 25.12 9.09 -22.74
C ASN A 251 24.69 10.08 -23.84
N LEU A 252 23.38 10.20 -24.16
CA LEU A 252 22.89 11.11 -25.21
C LEU A 252 21.92 12.21 -24.73
N SER A 253 21.51 12.24 -23.46
CA SER A 253 20.59 13.25 -22.93
C SER A 253 21.14 14.12 -21.80
N ALA A 254 22.40 13.91 -21.39
CA ALA A 254 23.09 14.71 -20.35
C ALA A 254 23.49 16.14 -20.80
N SER A 255 22.82 16.70 -21.81
CA SER A 255 22.98 18.10 -22.24
C SER A 255 21.64 18.83 -22.31
N ALA A 256 20.84 18.75 -21.24
CA ALA A 256 19.75 19.70 -21.04
C ALA A 256 19.53 19.93 -19.54
N GLY A 257 20.30 20.86 -18.97
CA GLY A 257 20.03 21.46 -17.67
C GLY A 257 18.79 22.36 -17.69
N THR A 258 17.64 21.82 -18.10
CA THR A 258 16.36 22.53 -18.09
C THR A 258 15.56 21.98 -16.93
N ARG A 259 15.32 22.83 -15.92
CA ARG A 259 14.41 22.57 -14.80
C ARG A 259 13.10 22.00 -15.34
N ALA A 260 12.84 20.72 -15.09
CA ALA A 260 11.59 20.07 -15.46
C ALA A 260 10.45 20.73 -14.68
N SER A 261 9.66 21.56 -15.35
CA SER A 261 8.37 22.02 -14.83
C SER A 261 7.44 20.83 -14.69
N ALA A 262 6.73 20.75 -13.56
CA ALA A 262 5.90 19.65 -13.07
C ALA A 262 4.66 19.25 -13.91
N ALA A 263 4.69 19.36 -15.25
CA ALA A 263 3.50 19.20 -16.08
C ALA A 263 3.46 17.94 -16.96
N SER A 264 4.56 17.20 -17.15
CA SER A 264 4.54 15.94 -17.90
C SER A 264 5.48 14.88 -17.30
N PRO A 265 5.05 13.60 -17.23
CA PRO A 265 5.92 12.51 -16.79
C PRO A 265 7.09 12.34 -17.76
N PRO A 266 8.30 12.00 -17.27
CA PRO A 266 9.46 11.80 -18.13
C PRO A 266 9.19 10.65 -19.13
N ALA A 267 9.68 10.80 -20.37
CA ALA A 267 9.42 9.83 -21.44
C ALA A 267 9.89 8.40 -21.07
N ALA A 268 10.99 8.30 -20.32
CA ALA A 268 11.50 7.02 -19.82
C ALA A 268 10.53 6.32 -18.86
N LEU A 269 9.85 7.07 -17.99
CA LEU A 269 8.81 6.54 -17.11
C LEU A 269 7.62 6.02 -17.93
N LEU A 270 7.16 6.80 -18.91
CA LEU A 270 6.04 6.39 -19.77
C LEU A 270 6.35 5.09 -20.54
N ALA A 271 7.58 4.95 -21.05
CA ALA A 271 8.02 3.73 -21.72
C ALA A 271 8.02 2.53 -20.76
N ALA A 272 8.56 2.69 -19.55
CA ALA A 272 8.55 1.65 -18.53
C ALA A 272 7.12 1.25 -18.13
N LEU A 273 6.22 2.22 -17.95
CA LEU A 273 4.81 1.96 -17.62
C LEU A 273 4.07 1.23 -18.74
N GLN A 274 4.35 1.58 -20.00
CA GLN A 274 3.78 0.89 -21.14
C GLN A 274 4.20 -0.58 -21.16
N GLU A 275 5.49 -0.88 -20.93
CA GLU A 275 5.99 -2.25 -20.87
C GLU A 275 5.40 -3.02 -19.70
N ILE A 276 5.41 -2.45 -18.49
CA ILE A 276 4.80 -3.05 -17.29
C ILE A 276 3.31 -3.32 -17.51
N GLY A 277 2.59 -2.45 -18.21
CA GLY A 277 1.18 -2.66 -18.57
C GLY A 277 0.94 -3.85 -19.52
N THR A 278 1.96 -4.31 -20.25
CA THR A 278 1.88 -5.54 -21.07
C THR A 278 2.22 -6.81 -20.30
N LEU A 279 2.84 -6.69 -19.13
CA LEU A 279 3.20 -7.82 -18.28
C LEU A 279 1.97 -8.29 -17.49
N SER A 280 1.88 -9.59 -17.26
CA SER A 280 0.92 -10.21 -16.36
C SER A 280 1.64 -11.28 -15.56
N GLY A 281 1.29 -11.45 -14.29
CA GLY A 281 2.02 -12.41 -13.47
C GLY A 281 1.47 -12.55 -12.07
N SER A 282 2.18 -13.33 -11.26
CA SER A 282 1.92 -13.43 -9.83
C SER A 282 3.23 -13.50 -9.07
N LEU A 283 3.34 -12.69 -8.03
CA LEU A 283 4.33 -12.80 -6.98
C LEU A 283 3.82 -13.75 -5.91
N CYS A 284 4.53 -14.84 -5.65
CA CYS A 284 4.33 -15.67 -4.47
C CYS A 284 5.46 -15.36 -3.48
N CYS A 285 5.14 -14.86 -2.29
CA CYS A 285 6.14 -14.60 -1.25
C CYS A 285 5.68 -15.08 0.13
N ASP A 286 6.59 -14.94 1.11
CA ASP A 286 6.29 -15.22 2.51
C ASP A 286 5.10 -14.39 3.02
N TRP A 287 4.36 -14.95 3.98
CA TRP A 287 3.32 -14.22 4.70
C TRP A 287 3.90 -12.98 5.41
N PRO A 288 3.10 -11.92 5.59
CA PRO A 288 3.53 -10.71 6.30
C PRO A 288 4.14 -11.05 7.66
N ASN A 289 5.34 -10.52 7.91
CA ASN A 289 6.12 -10.83 9.10
C ASN A 289 6.80 -9.57 9.67
N ARG A 290 7.20 -9.63 10.94
CA ARG A 290 7.87 -8.54 11.67
C ARG A 290 9.36 -8.39 11.35
N ASP A 291 9.90 -9.30 10.54
CA ASP A 291 11.32 -9.30 10.22
C ASP A 291 11.58 -8.34 9.05
N LEU A 292 12.16 -7.19 9.35
CA LEU A 292 12.48 -6.14 8.38
C LEU A 292 13.50 -6.58 7.33
N LEU A 293 14.27 -7.64 7.59
CA LEU A 293 15.35 -8.11 6.73
C LEU A 293 14.98 -9.34 5.91
N ARG A 294 13.83 -9.96 6.19
CA ARG A 294 13.40 -11.19 5.51
C ARG A 294 12.26 -10.93 4.55
N CYS A 295 12.50 -11.16 3.27
CA CYS A 295 11.44 -11.36 2.30
C CYS A 295 11.98 -12.25 1.20
N ASP A 296 11.41 -13.45 1.07
CA ASP A 296 11.72 -14.38 0.01
C ASP A 296 10.46 -14.63 -0.81
N GLY A 297 10.61 -14.66 -2.12
CA GLY A 297 9.51 -14.91 -3.03
C GLY A 297 9.97 -15.19 -4.44
N ILE A 298 9.00 -15.61 -5.27
CA ILE A 298 9.19 -15.87 -6.69
C ILE A 298 8.15 -15.04 -7.43
N LEU A 299 8.63 -14.12 -8.23
CA LEU A 299 7.83 -13.36 -9.17
C LEU A 299 7.79 -14.14 -10.49
N THR A 300 6.61 -14.63 -10.83
CA THR A 300 6.37 -15.27 -12.13
C THR A 300 5.68 -14.27 -13.04
N VAL A 301 6.32 -13.90 -14.14
CA VAL A 301 5.80 -12.94 -15.11
C VAL A 301 5.69 -13.60 -16.48
N SER A 302 4.66 -13.23 -17.23
CA SER A 302 4.38 -13.61 -18.61
C SER A 302 4.06 -12.34 -19.40
N ARG A 303 4.50 -12.26 -20.66
CA ARG A 303 4.16 -11.14 -21.53
C ARG A 303 2.85 -11.40 -22.24
N ARG A 304 1.86 -10.52 -22.06
CA ARG A 304 0.58 -10.64 -22.76
C ARG A 304 0.80 -10.32 -24.24
N ARG A 305 0.74 -11.33 -25.11
CA ARG A 305 0.73 -11.11 -26.56
C ARG A 305 -0.46 -10.22 -26.89
N ARG A 306 -0.23 -9.11 -27.60
CA ARG A 306 -1.30 -8.28 -28.17
C ARG A 306 -2.15 -9.22 -29.03
N GLN A 307 -3.32 -9.65 -28.54
CA GLN A 307 -4.28 -10.34 -29.39
C GLN A 307 -4.67 -9.33 -30.46
N GLU A 308 -4.17 -9.51 -31.69
CA GLU A 308 -4.85 -8.95 -32.84
C GLU A 308 -6.31 -9.44 -32.77
N PRO A 309 -7.30 -8.55 -32.92
CA PRO A 309 -8.70 -8.95 -32.85
C PRO A 309 -8.89 -10.08 -33.85
N ALA A 310 -9.27 -11.26 -33.34
CA ALA A 310 -9.54 -12.42 -34.14
C ALA A 310 -10.50 -12.01 -35.26
N ARG A 311 -10.03 -12.08 -36.52
CA ARG A 311 -10.92 -12.02 -37.68
C ARG A 311 -11.97 -13.08 -37.46
N GLY A 312 -13.19 -12.65 -37.15
CA GLY A 312 -14.31 -13.52 -36.89
C GLY A 312 -14.59 -14.35 -38.13
N ASN A 313 -14.32 -15.64 -38.04
CA ASN A 313 -15.02 -16.64 -38.83
C ASN A 313 -15.98 -17.33 -37.88
N GLY A 314 -17.27 -17.16 -38.17
CA GLY A 314 -18.36 -17.62 -37.34
C GLY A 314 -18.57 -19.12 -37.37
N ALA A 315 -19.43 -19.54 -36.43
CA ALA A 315 -20.29 -20.71 -36.45
C ALA A 315 -19.58 -22.08 -36.51
N GLU A 316 -19.67 -22.88 -35.44
CA GLU A 316 -20.79 -23.78 -35.23
C GLU A 316 -20.62 -24.53 -33.90
N GLU A 317 -21.74 -24.61 -33.21
CA GLU A 317 -22.06 -25.47 -32.09
C GLU A 317 -22.24 -26.91 -32.60
N GLU A 318 -21.85 -27.92 -31.82
CA GLU A 318 -22.65 -29.12 -31.48
C GLU A 318 -21.86 -30.44 -31.33
N ALA A 319 -22.31 -31.20 -30.33
CA ALA A 319 -22.44 -32.65 -30.29
C ALA A 319 -21.27 -33.55 -29.86
N ALA A 320 -21.50 -34.15 -28.69
CA ALA A 320 -20.90 -35.39 -28.23
C ALA A 320 -21.41 -36.63 -29.01
N ALA A 321 -20.52 -37.58 -29.28
CA ALA A 321 -20.80 -39.02 -29.42
C ALA A 321 -19.47 -39.80 -29.31
N VAL A 322 -19.21 -40.52 -28.22
CA VAL A 322 -19.37 -41.98 -28.03
C VAL A 322 -18.55 -42.84 -29.02
N GLY A 323 -17.56 -43.58 -28.49
CA GLY A 323 -16.80 -44.58 -29.24
C GLY A 323 -15.82 -45.41 -28.40
N SER A 324 -16.36 -46.35 -27.63
CA SER A 324 -15.86 -47.69 -27.22
C SER A 324 -14.37 -48.01 -26.92
N CYS A 325 -14.22 -48.81 -25.85
CA CYS A 325 -13.02 -49.40 -25.25
C CYS A 325 -12.17 -50.29 -26.17
N ARG A 326 -10.88 -50.47 -25.80
CA ARG A 326 -10.25 -51.80 -25.69
C ARG A 326 -9.06 -51.81 -24.71
N THR A 327 -8.92 -52.97 -24.09
CA THR A 327 -8.12 -53.38 -22.93
C THR A 327 -6.70 -53.83 -23.29
N GLY A 328 -5.81 -53.82 -22.29
CA GLY A 328 -4.47 -54.42 -22.27
C GLY A 328 -3.40 -53.33 -22.15
N ASP A 329 -2.30 -53.43 -21.42
CA ASP A 329 -1.77 -54.42 -20.48
C ASP A 329 -0.69 -53.68 -19.66
N ALA A 330 -0.20 -54.31 -18.61
CA ALA A 330 0.67 -53.77 -17.58
C ALA A 330 2.07 -53.27 -18.04
N SER A 331 2.64 -52.45 -17.14
CA SER A 331 4.08 -52.21 -16.90
C SER A 331 4.90 -51.39 -17.91
N ARG A 332 5.24 -50.14 -17.54
CA ARG A 332 6.59 -49.57 -17.74
C ARG A 332 6.80 -48.29 -16.92
N VAL A 333 7.87 -48.29 -16.13
CA VAL A 333 8.51 -47.09 -15.56
C VAL A 333 9.00 -46.21 -16.71
N GLN A 334 8.62 -44.93 -16.74
CA GLN A 334 9.31 -43.89 -17.50
C GLN A 334 9.02 -42.51 -16.91
N ARG A 335 10.09 -41.84 -16.46
CA ARG A 335 10.22 -40.38 -16.49
C ARG A 335 9.91 -39.95 -17.92
N GLY A 336 9.00 -39.00 -18.08
CA GLY A 336 8.60 -38.49 -19.39
C GLY A 336 8.09 -37.08 -19.23
N ASP A 337 8.92 -36.14 -19.67
CA ASP A 337 8.62 -34.74 -19.89
C ASP A 337 7.32 -34.60 -20.69
N ALA A 338 6.31 -33.97 -20.09
CA ALA A 338 5.07 -33.66 -20.77
C ALA A 338 5.22 -32.31 -21.51
N HIS A 339 5.94 -32.33 -22.64
CA HIS A 339 5.82 -31.29 -23.66
C HIS A 339 4.50 -31.51 -24.42
N GLY A 340 3.45 -30.82 -23.98
CA GLY A 340 2.24 -30.62 -24.79
C GLY A 340 2.47 -29.46 -25.77
N PRO A 341 2.09 -29.56 -27.05
CA PRO A 341 2.27 -28.48 -28.01
C PRO A 341 1.10 -27.50 -27.85
N ASN A 342 1.29 -26.43 -27.07
CA ASN A 342 0.37 -25.32 -27.00
C ASN A 342 1.13 -24.02 -26.72
N GLY A 343 1.41 -23.27 -27.80
CA GLY A 343 1.77 -21.85 -27.85
C GLY A 343 2.64 -21.30 -26.72
N ASP A 344 3.95 -21.20 -26.98
CA ASP A 344 5.00 -20.62 -26.12
C ASP A 344 4.61 -19.23 -25.59
N SER A 345 3.91 -19.20 -24.46
CA SER A 345 3.85 -18.00 -23.62
C SER A 345 5.14 -18.01 -22.82
N GLU A 346 6.10 -17.17 -23.19
CA GLU A 346 7.37 -17.05 -22.45
C GLU A 346 7.08 -16.61 -21.02
N GLU A 347 7.00 -17.57 -20.11
CA GLU A 347 6.90 -17.36 -18.67
C GLU A 347 8.30 -17.34 -18.08
N ARG A 348 8.58 -16.35 -17.23
CA ARG A 348 9.85 -16.23 -16.53
C ARG A 348 9.62 -16.16 -15.04
N GLN A 349 10.42 -16.92 -14.31
CA GLN A 349 10.44 -16.92 -12.86
C GLN A 349 11.65 -16.14 -12.38
N VAL A 350 11.41 -15.20 -11.49
CA VAL A 350 12.35 -14.19 -11.06
C VAL A 350 12.38 -14.23 -9.53
N PRO A 351 13.48 -14.64 -8.88
CA PRO A 351 13.54 -14.67 -7.43
C PRO A 351 13.51 -13.24 -6.89
N VAL A 352 12.81 -13.03 -5.78
CA VAL A 352 12.64 -11.75 -5.11
C VAL A 352 13.15 -11.87 -3.69
N ASN A 353 14.05 -10.96 -3.33
CA ASN A 353 14.64 -10.86 -2.01
C ASN A 353 14.29 -9.50 -1.38
N ILE A 354 14.69 -9.30 -0.12
CA ILE A 354 14.55 -8.01 0.57
C ILE A 354 15.24 -6.84 -0.15
N ASP A 355 16.30 -7.11 -0.93
CA ASP A 355 17.02 -6.10 -1.71
C ASP A 355 16.22 -5.55 -2.90
N ASN A 356 15.12 -6.22 -3.26
CA ASN A 356 14.17 -5.76 -4.27
C ASN A 356 12.96 -5.03 -3.66
N MET A 357 12.80 -5.10 -2.33
CA MET A 357 11.68 -4.47 -1.62
C MET A 357 12.00 -3.06 -1.13
N LEU A 358 10.96 -2.22 -1.14
CA LEU A 358 10.93 -0.85 -0.66
C LEU A 358 9.92 -0.80 0.48
N LEU A 359 10.37 -0.47 1.70
CA LEU A 359 9.52 -0.53 2.88
C LEU A 359 8.73 0.77 3.07
N ARG A 360 7.51 0.66 3.58
CA ARG A 360 6.68 1.81 3.97
C ARG A 360 7.46 2.75 4.89
N GLY A 361 7.30 4.06 4.68
CA GLY A 361 7.93 5.10 5.51
C GLY A 361 9.42 5.36 5.20
N CYS A 362 10.04 4.55 4.34
CA CYS A 362 11.34 4.91 3.75
C CYS A 362 11.15 5.97 2.65
N ARG A 363 12.22 6.74 2.38
CA ARG A 363 12.19 7.87 1.44
C ARG A 363 13.09 7.62 0.24
N LEU A 364 12.59 7.89 -0.97
CA LEU A 364 13.40 7.80 -2.18
C LEU A 364 14.39 8.98 -2.26
N ARG A 365 15.67 8.70 -2.46
CA ARG A 365 16.72 9.70 -2.64
C ARG A 365 17.53 9.41 -3.89
N ASN A 366 18.20 10.42 -4.45
CA ASN A 366 19.15 10.29 -5.56
C ASN A 366 18.66 9.52 -6.82
N THR A 367 17.35 9.30 -6.95
CA THR A 367 16.69 8.65 -8.08
C THR A 367 15.46 9.48 -8.45
N ASP A 368 15.28 9.82 -9.73
CA ASP A 368 14.19 10.72 -10.17
C ASP A 368 12.79 10.14 -9.96
N TRP A 369 12.64 8.86 -10.29
CA TRP A 369 11.38 8.13 -10.19
C TRP A 369 11.64 6.64 -10.08
N ILE A 370 10.69 5.92 -9.50
CA ILE A 370 10.63 4.47 -9.49
C ILE A 370 9.20 4.01 -9.75
N VAL A 371 9.06 2.76 -10.16
CA VAL A 371 7.78 2.07 -10.27
C VAL A 371 7.82 0.84 -9.36
N GLY A 372 6.82 0.71 -8.50
CA GLY A 372 6.71 -0.39 -7.55
C GLY A 372 5.34 -1.07 -7.58
N LEU A 373 5.31 -2.37 -7.29
CA LEU A 373 4.09 -3.15 -7.07
C LEU A 373 3.79 -3.21 -5.57
N ALA A 374 2.58 -2.84 -5.14
CA ALA A 374 2.18 -2.96 -3.74
C ALA A 374 2.05 -4.44 -3.32
N VAL A 375 2.95 -4.90 -2.44
CA VAL A 375 2.99 -6.30 -1.98
C VAL A 375 2.35 -6.47 -0.61
N TYR A 376 2.60 -5.55 0.31
CA TYR A 376 1.93 -5.49 1.61
C TYR A 376 1.35 -4.09 1.83
N THR A 377 0.10 -4.03 2.29
CA THR A 377 -0.64 -2.78 2.55
C THR A 377 -1.18 -2.74 3.98
N GLY A 378 -1.28 -1.53 4.54
CA GLY A 378 -1.87 -1.26 5.86
C GLY A 378 -1.21 -2.07 6.97
N ASP A 379 -2.05 -2.79 7.72
CA ASP A 379 -1.65 -3.63 8.86
C ASP A 379 -0.70 -4.77 8.48
N ASN A 380 -0.60 -5.13 7.19
CA ASN A 380 0.31 -6.17 6.72
C ASN A 380 1.71 -5.62 6.38
N THR A 381 1.90 -4.30 6.36
CA THR A 381 3.24 -3.75 6.13
C THR A 381 4.18 -4.10 7.27
N LYS A 382 5.45 -4.34 6.93
CA LYS A 382 6.46 -4.79 7.90
C LYS A 382 6.66 -3.83 9.07
N ILE A 383 6.41 -2.53 8.87
CA ILE A 383 6.52 -1.51 9.92
C ILE A 383 5.31 -1.50 10.88
N GLN A 384 4.14 -1.99 10.44
CA GLN A 384 2.91 -2.00 11.25
C GLN A 384 2.73 -3.29 12.05
N LEU A 385 3.33 -4.39 11.59
CA LEU A 385 3.33 -5.67 12.29
C LEU A 385 4.19 -5.60 13.54
#